data_AF-A0A7C7EPD2-F1
#
_entry.id   AF-A0A7C7EPD2-F1
#
_cell.length_a   1.000
_cell.length_b   1.000
_cell.length_c   1.000
_cell.angle_alpha   90.00
_cell.angle_beta   90.00
_cell.angle_gamma   90.00
#
_symmetry.space_group_name_H-M   'P 1'
#
loop_
_entity.id
_entity.type
_entity.pdbx_description
1 polymer ?
#
loop_
_entity_poly.entity_id
_entity_poly.type
_entity_poly.pdbx_seq_one_letter_code
_entity_poly.pdbx_strand_id
1 'polypeptide(L)'
;MIDEVYFNKLSQYVGRDIKWIVRNDEIKVICDVDYSLSIKRNGALYFMYLNHHGQIELLSEYNENDLKFHMAQFIKNAYTGDIDYSPSSKFENLKNVNDVEKLLLTYCNLDFYSIDNAQVFKINLISEKDGRYSIFFMDLDGNKHYIEKYGISSFVFPRFYNEIAYFAGSIKQIKEYAKIFNENLTSKENMQRIIYGY
;
A
#
# COMPACT_ATOMS: atom_id res chain seq x y z
N MET A 1 -17.85 -5.06 -15.89
CA MET A 1 -17.88 -3.67 -16.39
C MET A 1 -17.60 -2.70 -15.25
N ILE A 2 -16.92 -1.57 -15.52
CA ILE A 2 -16.87 -0.43 -14.61
C ILE A 2 -18.16 0.37 -14.85
N ASP A 3 -19.04 0.33 -13.87
CA ASP A 3 -20.40 0.86 -13.95
C ASP A 3 -20.76 1.63 -12.68
N GLU A 4 -22.00 2.12 -12.63
CA GLU A 4 -22.53 2.86 -11.49
C GLU A 4 -22.51 2.03 -10.19
N VAL A 5 -22.77 0.73 -10.27
CA VAL A 5 -22.75 -0.17 -9.10
C VAL A 5 -21.34 -0.22 -8.50
N TYR A 6 -20.32 -0.34 -9.35
CA TYR A 6 -18.92 -0.29 -8.93
C TYR A 6 -18.60 1.03 -8.24
N PHE A 7 -19.01 2.16 -8.80
CA PHE A 7 -18.71 3.47 -8.21
C PHE A 7 -19.46 3.76 -6.91
N ASN A 8 -20.67 3.23 -6.74
CA ASN A 8 -21.40 3.28 -5.47
C ASN A 8 -20.65 2.53 -4.37
N LYS A 9 -20.15 1.32 -4.68
CA LYS A 9 -19.27 0.56 -3.76
C LYS A 9 -17.95 1.27 -3.51
N LEU A 10 -17.36 1.90 -4.52
CA LEU A 10 -16.13 2.68 -4.37
C LEU A 10 -16.34 3.85 -3.39
N SER A 11 -17.46 4.57 -3.49
CA SER A 11 -17.78 5.67 -2.57
C SER A 11 -17.92 5.16 -1.12
N GLN A 12 -18.52 3.99 -0.92
CA GLN A 12 -18.56 3.32 0.39
C GLN A 12 -17.16 2.93 0.89
N TYR A 13 -16.33 2.36 0.02
CA TYR A 13 -14.96 1.95 0.36
C TYR A 13 -14.08 3.13 0.73
N VAL A 14 -14.16 4.22 -0.02
CA VAL A 14 -13.39 5.44 0.25
C VAL A 14 -13.93 6.15 1.49
N GLY A 15 -15.25 6.11 1.71
CA GLY A 15 -15.93 6.79 2.82
C GLY A 15 -16.44 8.19 2.43
N ARG A 16 -16.56 8.48 1.13
CA ARG A 16 -17.08 9.74 0.59
C ARG A 16 -17.59 9.55 -0.84
N ASP A 17 -18.43 10.47 -1.28
CA ASP A 17 -18.91 10.48 -2.66
C ASP A 17 -17.77 10.75 -3.65
N ILE A 18 -17.66 9.87 -4.64
CA ILE A 18 -16.73 10.01 -5.74
C ILE A 18 -17.45 10.67 -6.92
N LYS A 19 -16.81 11.63 -7.59
CA LYS A 19 -17.34 12.21 -8.83
C LYS A 19 -16.67 11.54 -10.02
N TRP A 20 -17.47 11.03 -10.94
CA TRP A 20 -16.98 10.47 -12.20
C TRP A 20 -17.81 10.96 -13.39
N ILE A 21 -17.19 10.96 -14.57
CA ILE A 21 -17.80 11.36 -15.84
C ILE A 21 -17.41 10.33 -16.90
N VAL A 22 -18.35 9.93 -17.73
CA VAL A 22 -18.09 9.07 -18.89
C VAL A 22 -18.21 9.90 -20.16
N ARG A 23 -17.18 9.91 -21.02
CA ARG A 23 -17.16 10.60 -22.33
C ARG A 23 -16.39 9.78 -23.35
N ASN A 24 -16.99 9.46 -24.50
CA ASN A 24 -16.30 8.85 -25.65
C ASN A 24 -15.38 7.67 -25.25
N ASP A 25 -15.91 6.73 -24.47
CA ASP A 25 -15.19 5.55 -23.94
C ASP A 25 -14.05 5.84 -22.94
N GLU A 26 -13.95 7.07 -22.45
CA GLU A 26 -13.10 7.46 -21.33
C GLU A 26 -13.96 7.64 -20.07
N ILE A 27 -13.51 7.04 -18.97
CA ILE A 27 -14.05 7.30 -17.63
C ILE A 27 -13.08 8.23 -16.92
N LYS A 28 -13.54 9.41 -16.52
CA LYS A 28 -12.76 10.36 -15.72
C LYS A 28 -13.25 10.36 -14.29
N VAL A 29 -12.38 10.09 -13.33
CA VAL A 29 -12.64 10.21 -11.90
C VAL A 29 -11.99 11.48 -11.37
N ILE A 30 -12.77 12.33 -10.72
CA ILE A 30 -12.31 13.60 -10.15
C ILE A 30 -11.94 13.32 -8.68
N CYS A 31 -10.65 13.44 -8.37
CA CYS A 31 -10.12 13.23 -7.02
C CYS A 31 -10.03 14.56 -6.26
N ASP A 32 -9.56 15.63 -6.91
CA ASP A 32 -9.53 16.99 -6.35
C ASP A 32 -9.53 18.03 -7.48
N VAL A 33 -9.42 19.32 -7.14
CA VAL A 33 -9.31 20.44 -8.08
C VAL A 33 -8.11 20.30 -9.02
N ASP A 34 -7.01 19.71 -8.53
CA ASP A 34 -5.75 19.58 -9.27
C ASP A 34 -5.45 18.15 -9.73
N TYR A 35 -6.25 17.16 -9.29
CA TYR A 35 -5.99 15.73 -9.47
C TYR A 35 -7.20 15.01 -10.06
N SER A 36 -6.99 14.29 -11.15
CA SER A 36 -8.00 13.36 -11.70
C SER A 36 -7.37 12.13 -12.32
N LEU A 37 -8.13 11.03 -12.34
CA LEU A 37 -7.78 9.83 -13.09
C LEU A 37 -8.58 9.79 -14.38
N SER A 38 -7.91 9.44 -15.46
CA SER A 38 -8.53 9.14 -16.75
C SER A 38 -8.31 7.67 -17.07
N ILE A 39 -9.39 6.95 -17.34
CA ILE A 39 -9.38 5.53 -17.70
C ILE A 39 -9.82 5.40 -19.14
N LYS A 40 -8.95 4.85 -19.99
CA LYS A 40 -9.25 4.58 -21.40
C LYS A 40 -9.21 3.09 -21.66
N ARG A 41 -10.11 2.60 -22.51
CA ARG A 41 -10.16 1.19 -22.91
C ARG A 41 -9.59 1.01 -24.31
N ASN A 42 -8.73 0.00 -24.50
CA ASN A 42 -8.32 -0.47 -25.81
C ASN A 42 -8.44 -2.01 -25.84
N GLY A 43 -9.49 -2.50 -26.50
CA GLY A 43 -9.82 -3.93 -26.49
C GLY A 43 -10.15 -4.47 -25.10
N ALA A 44 -9.34 -5.42 -24.62
CA ALA A 44 -9.47 -6.05 -23.30
C ALA A 44 -8.69 -5.32 -22.18
N LEU A 45 -7.84 -4.35 -22.55
CA LEU A 45 -7.00 -3.64 -21.61
C LEU A 45 -7.56 -2.26 -21.29
N TYR A 46 -7.29 -1.82 -20.07
CA TYR A 46 -7.58 -0.49 -19.58
C TYR A 46 -6.29 0.22 -19.19
N PHE A 47 -6.22 1.49 -19.54
CA PHE A 47 -5.07 2.37 -19.34
C PHE A 47 -5.47 3.42 -18.33
N MET A 48 -4.79 3.45 -17.18
CA MET A 48 -5.06 4.40 -16.12
C MET A 48 -4.04 5.54 -16.17
N TYR A 49 -4.52 6.75 -16.38
CA TYR A 49 -3.70 7.95 -16.44
C TYR A 49 -3.95 8.85 -15.23
N LEU A 50 -2.88 9.39 -14.65
CA LEU A 50 -2.96 10.48 -13.68
C LEU A 50 -2.89 11.80 -14.43
N ASN A 51 -3.82 12.70 -14.13
CA ASN A 51 -3.75 14.09 -14.56
C ASN A 51 -3.53 14.96 -13.32
N HIS A 52 -2.37 15.61 -13.28
CA HIS A 52 -1.97 16.54 -12.24
C HIS A 52 -1.62 17.89 -12.87
N HIS A 53 -2.41 18.93 -12.60
CA HIS A 53 -2.26 20.26 -13.22
C HIS A 53 -2.12 20.23 -14.77
N GLY A 54 -2.83 19.34 -15.45
CA GLY A 54 -2.78 19.21 -16.91
C GLY A 54 -1.60 18.39 -17.43
N GLN A 55 -0.67 17.98 -16.57
CA GLN A 55 0.34 16.97 -16.90
C GLN A 55 -0.30 15.59 -16.80
N ILE A 56 -0.23 14.83 -17.89
CA ILE A 56 -0.84 13.51 -17.99
C ILE A 56 0.26 12.46 -18.02
N GLU A 57 0.21 11.53 -17.09
CA GLU A 57 1.13 10.40 -16.98
C GLU A 57 0.34 9.09 -17.03
N LEU A 58 0.85 8.12 -17.80
CA LEU A 58 0.32 6.75 -17.75
C LEU A 58 0.84 6.09 -16.47
N LEU A 59 -0.06 5.71 -15.57
CA LEU A 59 0.32 4.98 -14.35
C LEU A 59 0.63 3.52 -14.67
N SER A 60 -0.29 2.82 -15.35
CA SER A 60 -0.11 1.45 -15.81
C SER A 60 -1.27 0.99 -16.70
N GLU A 61 -1.13 -0.23 -17.22
CA GLU A 61 -2.10 -0.97 -18.01
C GLU A 61 -2.63 -2.16 -17.21
N TYR A 62 -3.93 -2.38 -17.24
CA TYR A 62 -4.60 -3.40 -16.42
C TYR A 62 -5.68 -4.14 -17.21
N ASN A 63 -5.96 -5.38 -16.83
CA ASN A 63 -7.27 -5.97 -17.11
C ASN A 63 -8.35 -5.30 -16.22
N GLU A 64 -9.63 -5.59 -16.47
CA GLU A 64 -10.71 -4.90 -15.75
C GLU A 64 -10.67 -5.11 -14.22
N ASN A 65 -10.34 -6.32 -13.76
CA ASN A 65 -10.35 -6.65 -12.33
C ASN A 65 -9.19 -5.97 -11.60
N ASP A 66 -7.99 -6.03 -12.17
CA ASP A 66 -6.82 -5.36 -11.60
C ASP A 66 -7.03 -3.84 -11.61
N LEU A 67 -7.60 -3.28 -12.68
CA LEU A 67 -7.93 -1.85 -12.73
C LEU A 67 -8.84 -1.45 -11.58
N LYS A 68 -9.93 -2.19 -11.35
CA LYS A 68 -10.89 -1.90 -10.28
C LYS A 68 -10.19 -1.85 -8.93
N PHE A 69 -9.36 -2.84 -8.63
CA PHE A 69 -8.61 -2.87 -7.40
C PHE A 69 -7.63 -1.68 -7.30
N HIS A 70 -6.75 -1.50 -8.29
CA HIS A 70 -5.72 -0.46 -8.24
C HIS A 70 -6.29 0.96 -8.25
N MET A 71 -7.37 1.21 -9.00
CA MET A 71 -8.08 2.48 -8.98
C MET A 71 -8.69 2.76 -7.60
N ALA A 72 -9.29 1.75 -6.96
CA ALA A 72 -9.84 1.91 -5.63
C ALA A 72 -8.77 2.23 -4.59
N GLN A 73 -7.62 1.54 -4.63
CA GLN A 73 -6.49 1.82 -3.74
C GLN A 73 -5.92 3.22 -3.95
N PHE A 74 -5.72 3.63 -5.21
CA PHE A 74 -5.23 4.97 -5.53
C PHE A 74 -6.15 6.05 -4.96
N ILE A 75 -7.46 5.92 -5.21
CA ILE A 75 -8.44 6.90 -4.76
C ILE A 75 -8.54 6.92 -3.23
N LYS A 76 -8.52 5.75 -2.57
CA LYS A 76 -8.53 5.67 -1.11
C LYS A 76 -7.35 6.45 -0.52
N ASN A 77 -6.14 6.16 -0.99
CA ASN A 77 -4.92 6.82 -0.53
C ASN A 77 -4.94 8.32 -0.78
N ALA A 78 -5.46 8.77 -1.92
CA ALA A 78 -5.57 10.20 -2.24
C ALA A 78 -6.50 10.95 -1.27
N TYR A 79 -7.53 10.29 -0.73
CA TYR A 79 -8.55 10.96 0.09
C TYR A 79 -8.38 10.80 1.59
N THR A 80 -7.85 9.67 2.06
CA THR A 80 -7.83 9.37 3.48
C THR A 80 -6.45 9.49 4.10
N GLY A 81 -5.38 9.32 3.32
CA GLY A 81 -4.02 9.28 3.86
C GLY A 81 -3.89 8.30 5.02
N ASP A 82 -4.59 7.16 4.97
CA ASP A 82 -4.88 6.27 6.12
C ASP A 82 -3.66 5.67 6.83
N ILE A 83 -2.46 5.86 6.31
CA ILE A 83 -1.24 5.34 6.91
C ILE A 83 -0.59 6.45 7.74
N ASP A 84 -0.63 6.29 9.06
CA ASP A 84 -0.03 7.24 9.99
C ASP A 84 1.49 7.04 10.11
N TYR A 85 2.23 7.88 9.39
CA TYR A 85 3.69 7.94 9.48
C TYR A 85 4.20 8.90 10.56
N SER A 86 3.33 9.64 11.26
CA SER A 86 3.74 10.65 12.24
C SER A 86 4.63 10.11 13.38
N PRO A 87 4.50 8.85 13.84
CA PRO A 87 5.39 8.30 14.85
C PRO A 87 6.82 8.02 14.38
N SER A 88 7.09 8.03 13.06
CA SER A 88 8.41 7.73 12.48
C SER A 88 9.55 8.49 13.16
N SER A 89 9.36 9.79 13.38
CA SER A 89 10.38 10.66 14.01
C SER A 89 10.80 10.21 15.41
N LYS A 90 9.94 9.47 16.13
CA LYS A 90 10.24 8.95 17.47
C LYS A 90 11.28 7.83 17.45
N PHE A 91 11.53 7.22 16.29
CA PHE A 91 12.50 6.14 16.12
C PHE A 91 13.90 6.63 15.73
N GLU A 92 14.05 7.88 15.27
CA GLU A 92 15.32 8.43 14.74
C GLU A 92 16.48 8.41 15.76
N ASN A 93 16.16 8.61 17.04
CA ASN A 93 17.16 8.73 18.12
C ASN A 93 17.45 7.41 18.84
N LEU A 94 16.80 6.31 18.46
CA LEU A 94 17.00 5.01 19.08
C LEU A 94 18.31 4.38 18.62
N LYS A 95 18.99 3.67 19.53
CA LYS A 95 20.34 3.14 19.29
C LYS A 95 20.41 1.62 19.20
N ASN A 96 19.40 0.92 19.73
CA ASN A 96 19.38 -0.54 19.81
C ASN A 96 17.96 -1.06 19.53
N VAL A 97 17.90 -2.34 19.15
CA VAL A 97 16.65 -3.02 18.78
C VAL A 97 15.67 -3.21 19.92
N ASN A 98 16.14 -3.32 21.18
CA ASN A 98 15.26 -3.51 22.33
C ASN A 98 14.39 -2.26 22.57
N ASP A 99 14.95 -1.07 22.39
CA ASP A 99 14.20 0.18 22.52
C ASP A 99 13.23 0.37 21.34
N VAL A 100 13.63 -0.07 20.14
CA VAL A 100 12.75 -0.10 18.96
C VAL A 100 11.56 -1.01 19.19
N GLU A 101 11.79 -2.23 19.67
CA GLU A 101 10.73 -3.20 19.95
C GLU A 101 9.71 -2.66 20.96
N LYS A 102 10.20 -2.11 22.09
CA LYS A 102 9.34 -1.49 23.11
C LYS A 102 8.47 -0.37 22.54
N LEU A 103 9.04 0.48 21.69
CA LEU A 103 8.31 1.60 21.11
C LEU A 103 7.33 1.11 20.03
N LEU A 104 7.72 0.13 19.20
CA LEU A 104 6.83 -0.45 18.18
C LEU A 104 5.58 -1.06 18.78
N LEU A 105 5.65 -1.71 19.95
CA LEU A 105 4.47 -2.25 20.64
C LEU A 105 3.41 -1.20 20.95
N THR A 106 3.75 0.09 20.96
CA THR A 106 2.79 1.19 21.17
C THR A 106 2.04 1.62 19.91
N TYR A 107 2.56 1.30 18.72
CA TYR A 107 2.01 1.75 17.43
C TYR A 107 1.65 0.60 16.47
N CYS A 108 2.26 -0.56 16.62
CA CYS A 108 2.21 -1.65 15.65
C CYS A 108 1.86 -2.98 16.31
N ASN A 109 1.02 -3.78 15.63
CA ASN A 109 0.75 -5.16 16.02
C ASN A 109 1.91 -6.08 15.58
N LEU A 110 2.28 -7.01 16.44
CA LEU A 110 3.31 -8.04 16.21
C LEU A 110 3.02 -8.93 14.98
N ASP A 111 1.79 -8.99 14.49
CA ASP A 111 1.43 -9.73 13.28
C ASP A 111 2.13 -9.21 12.01
N PHE A 112 2.61 -7.96 12.01
CA PHE A 112 3.15 -7.32 10.81
C PHE A 112 4.68 -7.24 10.76
N TYR A 113 5.36 -7.53 11.87
CA TYR A 113 6.81 -7.41 11.93
C TYR A 113 7.50 -8.46 12.79
N SER A 114 8.81 -8.60 12.61
CA SER A 114 9.67 -9.29 13.56
C SER A 114 11.06 -8.66 13.61
N ILE A 115 11.76 -8.91 14.72
CA ILE A 115 13.11 -8.38 15.00
C ILE A 115 13.99 -9.55 15.40
N ASP A 116 15.15 -9.70 14.75
CA ASP A 116 16.17 -10.74 15.00
C ASP A 116 15.67 -12.20 14.96
N ASN A 117 14.43 -12.41 14.51
CA ASN A 117 13.81 -13.71 14.27
C ASN A 117 12.92 -13.59 13.04
N ALA A 118 13.50 -13.78 11.86
CA ALA A 118 12.80 -13.52 10.61
C ALA A 118 11.59 -14.45 10.42
N GLN A 119 10.46 -13.89 9.99
CA GLN A 119 9.20 -14.61 9.75
C GLN A 119 8.61 -14.25 8.39
N VAL A 120 8.02 -15.27 7.75
CA VAL A 120 7.30 -15.11 6.48
C VAL A 120 6.09 -14.19 6.65
N PHE A 121 5.77 -13.49 5.57
CA PHE A 121 4.66 -12.54 5.47
C PHE A 121 4.71 -11.42 6.53
N LYS A 122 5.92 -10.93 6.83
CA LYS A 122 6.19 -9.83 7.76
C LYS A 122 7.30 -8.93 7.24
N ILE A 123 7.36 -7.71 7.77
CA ILE A 123 8.53 -6.83 7.66
C ILE A 123 9.52 -7.21 8.76
N ASN A 124 10.73 -7.54 8.37
CA ASN A 124 11.75 -8.07 9.27
C ASN A 124 12.86 -7.06 9.43
N LEU A 125 13.31 -6.87 10.68
CA LEU A 125 14.54 -6.16 11.02
C LEU A 125 15.55 -7.16 11.57
N ILE A 126 16.76 -7.20 10.99
CA ILE A 126 17.85 -8.04 11.49
C ILE A 126 19.06 -7.15 11.83
N SER A 127 19.63 -7.39 13.02
CA SER A 127 20.91 -6.89 13.47
C SER A 127 22.04 -7.55 12.68
N GLU A 128 22.83 -6.72 12.02
CA GLU A 128 24.01 -7.12 11.28
C GLU A 128 25.28 -6.86 12.11
N LYS A 129 26.45 -7.15 11.53
CA LYS A 129 27.74 -6.80 12.15
C LYS A 129 27.91 -5.28 12.25
N ASP A 130 28.79 -4.85 13.16
CA ASP A 130 29.25 -3.46 13.31
C ASP A 130 28.11 -2.44 13.57
N GLY A 131 27.05 -2.88 14.25
CA GLY A 131 25.90 -2.02 14.59
C GLY A 131 25.09 -1.59 13.38
N ARG A 132 25.11 -2.38 12.31
CA ARG A 132 24.28 -2.20 11.11
C ARG A 132 23.01 -3.04 11.19
N TYR A 133 22.05 -2.71 10.33
CA TYR A 133 20.75 -3.36 10.31
C TYR A 133 20.23 -3.52 8.87
N SER A 134 19.45 -4.56 8.63
CA SER A 134 18.77 -4.81 7.35
C SER A 134 17.27 -4.90 7.53
N ILE A 135 16.51 -4.36 6.57
CA ILE A 135 15.06 -4.46 6.51
C ILE A 135 14.67 -5.26 5.27
N PHE A 136 13.78 -6.24 5.42
CA PHE A 136 13.21 -6.97 4.28
C PHE A 136 11.80 -7.46 4.57
N PHE A 137 10.99 -7.53 3.52
CA PHE A 137 9.81 -8.38 3.51
C PHE A 137 10.24 -9.82 3.24
N MET A 138 9.72 -10.79 3.99
CA MET A 138 9.91 -12.20 3.66
C MET A 138 8.60 -12.74 3.08
N ASP A 139 8.65 -13.28 1.87
CA ASP A 139 7.46 -13.86 1.25
C ASP A 139 7.07 -15.21 1.89
N LEU A 140 5.92 -15.76 1.46
CA LEU A 140 5.41 -17.04 1.97
C LEU A 140 6.31 -18.23 1.66
N ASP A 141 7.15 -18.14 0.62
CA ASP A 141 8.13 -19.17 0.25
C ASP A 141 9.45 -19.03 1.02
N GLY A 142 9.59 -17.98 1.84
CA GLY A 142 10.78 -17.69 2.63
C GLY A 142 11.85 -16.87 1.91
N ASN A 143 11.59 -16.38 0.69
CA ASN A 143 12.52 -15.49 0.00
C ASN A 143 12.51 -14.10 0.64
N LYS A 144 13.70 -13.48 0.70
CA LYS A 144 13.90 -12.16 1.28
C LYS A 144 13.90 -11.09 0.19
N HIS A 145 12.96 -10.17 0.29
CA HIS A 145 12.83 -8.98 -0.55
C HIS A 145 13.35 -7.78 0.23
N TYR A 146 14.62 -7.45 0.01
CA TYR A 146 15.31 -6.42 0.78
C TYR A 146 14.84 -5.02 0.42
N ILE A 147 14.50 -4.27 1.46
CA ILE A 147 14.11 -2.86 1.41
C ILE A 147 15.32 -1.99 1.75
N GLU A 148 16.13 -2.43 2.71
CA GLU A 148 17.37 -1.77 3.13
C GLU A 148 18.42 -2.82 3.57
N LYS A 149 19.70 -2.57 3.29
CA LYS A 149 20.80 -3.49 3.62
C LYS A 149 21.93 -2.76 4.33
N TYR A 150 22.35 -3.27 5.49
CA TYR A 150 23.48 -2.74 6.25
C TYR A 150 23.40 -1.23 6.58
N GLY A 151 22.19 -0.74 6.85
CA GLY A 151 21.95 0.65 7.22
C GLY A 151 22.29 0.96 8.68
N ILE A 152 22.45 2.24 9.01
CA ILE A 152 22.67 2.72 10.38
C ILE A 152 21.34 2.95 11.11
N SER A 153 21.36 2.88 12.45
CA SER A 153 20.15 2.95 13.28
C SER A 153 19.28 4.19 13.03
N SER A 154 19.90 5.38 12.92
CA SER A 154 19.18 6.65 12.75
C SER A 154 18.34 6.73 11.48
N PHE A 155 18.68 5.92 10.48
CA PHE A 155 17.91 5.82 9.24
C PHE A 155 17.04 4.56 9.21
N VAL A 156 17.57 3.42 9.66
CA VAL A 156 16.88 2.12 9.55
C VAL A 156 15.67 2.05 10.46
N PHE A 157 15.74 2.54 11.69
CA PHE A 157 14.62 2.41 12.63
C PHE A 157 13.37 3.21 12.24
N PRO A 158 13.44 4.50 11.85
CA PRO A 158 12.27 5.20 11.33
C PRO A 158 11.76 4.57 10.03
N ARG A 159 12.67 4.13 9.14
CA ARG A 159 12.27 3.42 7.93
C ARG A 159 11.53 2.12 8.24
N PHE A 160 12.01 1.33 9.19
CA PHE A 160 11.37 0.08 9.60
C PHE A 160 9.94 0.32 10.10
N TYR A 161 9.71 1.33 10.93
CA TYR A 161 8.35 1.72 11.32
C TYR A 161 7.47 2.04 10.10
N ASN A 162 7.98 2.84 9.16
CA ASN A 162 7.21 3.23 7.97
C ASN A 162 6.82 2.02 7.11
N GLU A 163 7.73 1.07 6.90
CA GLU A 163 7.43 -0.15 6.15
C GLU A 163 6.36 -1.01 6.85
N ILE A 164 6.39 -1.08 8.18
CA ILE A 164 5.36 -1.79 8.96
C ILE A 164 4.01 -1.10 8.82
N ALA A 165 3.98 0.23 8.99
CA ALA A 165 2.77 1.02 8.87
C ALA A 165 2.15 0.87 7.48
N TYR A 166 2.98 0.93 6.44
CA TYR A 166 2.57 0.71 5.06
C TYR A 166 1.99 -0.70 4.85
N PHE A 167 2.68 -1.74 5.31
CA PHE A 167 2.25 -3.12 5.14
C PHE A 167 0.92 -3.40 5.87
N ALA A 168 0.81 -2.95 7.13
CA ALA A 168 -0.39 -3.10 7.93
C ALA A 168 -1.59 -2.33 7.33
N GLY A 169 -1.35 -1.09 6.89
CA GLY A 169 -2.35 -0.25 6.23
C GLY A 169 -2.85 -0.88 4.92
N SER A 170 -1.95 -1.41 4.11
CA SER A 170 -2.28 -2.11 2.86
C SER A 170 -3.13 -3.35 3.10
N ILE A 171 -2.79 -4.17 4.09
CA ILE A 171 -3.61 -5.34 4.47
C ILE A 171 -5.02 -4.92 4.92
N LYS A 172 -5.13 -3.86 5.72
CA LYS A 172 -6.43 -3.33 6.16
C LYS A 172 -7.26 -2.89 4.96
N GLN A 173 -6.67 -2.11 4.06
CA GLN A 173 -7.32 -1.62 2.84
C GLN A 173 -7.79 -2.77 1.94
N ILE A 174 -6.97 -3.81 1.73
CA ILE A 174 -7.36 -4.99 0.94
C ILE A 174 -8.55 -5.71 1.58
N LYS A 175 -8.55 -5.89 2.91
CA LYS A 175 -9.66 -6.56 3.62
C LYS A 175 -10.96 -5.75 3.55
N GLU A 176 -10.87 -4.44 3.69
CA GLU A 176 -12.03 -3.54 3.54
C GLU A 176 -12.59 -3.57 2.12
N TYR A 177 -11.71 -3.53 1.12
CA TYR A 177 -12.09 -3.67 -0.28
C TYR A 177 -12.77 -5.02 -0.54
N ALA A 178 -12.15 -6.12 -0.15
CA ALA A 178 -12.69 -7.47 -0.29
C ALA A 178 -14.11 -7.59 0.30
N LYS A 179 -14.34 -6.98 1.47
CA LYS A 179 -15.65 -6.97 2.13
C LYS A 179 -16.70 -6.17 1.38
N ILE A 180 -16.37 -4.98 0.86
CA ILE A 180 -17.33 -4.10 0.19
C ILE A 180 -17.64 -4.59 -1.22
N PHE A 181 -16.61 -5.10 -1.91
CA PHE A 181 -16.73 -5.57 -3.28
C PHE A 181 -17.17 -7.04 -3.36
N ASN A 182 -17.19 -7.78 -2.24
CA ASN A 182 -17.46 -9.22 -2.13
C ASN A 182 -16.45 -10.06 -2.93
N GLU A 183 -15.16 -9.73 -2.79
CA GLU A 183 -14.08 -10.43 -3.48
C GLU A 183 -13.27 -11.32 -2.53
N ASN A 184 -12.76 -12.43 -3.04
CA ASN A 184 -11.94 -13.36 -2.26
C ASN A 184 -10.44 -13.00 -2.34
N LEU A 185 -10.05 -11.86 -1.77
CA LEU A 185 -8.66 -11.34 -1.81
C LEU A 185 -7.90 -11.47 -0.49
N THR A 186 -8.52 -12.00 0.56
CA THR A 186 -7.98 -11.92 1.93
C THR A 186 -7.02 -13.05 2.31
N SER A 187 -6.70 -13.95 1.37
CA SER A 187 -5.62 -14.94 1.60
C SER A 187 -4.26 -14.23 1.58
N LYS A 188 -3.27 -14.79 2.29
CA LYS A 188 -1.93 -14.19 2.36
C LYS A 188 -1.27 -14.16 0.98
N GLU A 189 -1.52 -15.17 0.15
CA GLU A 189 -1.01 -15.28 -1.22
C GLU A 189 -1.52 -14.12 -2.08
N ASN A 190 -2.84 -13.86 -2.03
CA ASN A 190 -3.44 -12.75 -2.76
C ASN A 190 -2.94 -11.39 -2.26
N MET A 191 -2.88 -11.20 -0.94
CA MET A 191 -2.38 -9.96 -0.35
C MET A 191 -0.90 -9.73 -0.70
N GLN A 192 -0.06 -10.76 -0.69
CA GLN A 192 1.34 -10.66 -1.09
C GLN A 192 1.47 -10.21 -2.55
N ARG A 193 0.77 -10.89 -3.46
CA ARG A 193 0.79 -10.57 -4.89
C ARG A 193 0.36 -9.12 -5.14
N ILE A 194 -0.66 -8.68 -4.41
CA ILE A 194 -1.19 -7.31 -4.51
C ILE A 194 -0.18 -6.26 -4.02
N ILE A 195 0.46 -6.50 -2.87
CA ILE A 195 1.32 -5.49 -2.23
C ILE A 195 2.69 -5.42 -2.90
N TYR A 196 3.27 -6.57 -3.29
CA TYR A 196 4.67 -6.64 -3.74
C TYR A 196 4.87 -7.15 -5.16
N GLY A 197 3.82 -7.60 -5.86
CA GLY A 197 3.87 -7.86 -7.31
C GLY A 197 4.72 -9.06 -7.75
N TYR A 198 4.90 -10.06 -6.87
CA TYR A 198 5.57 -11.33 -7.19
C TYR A 198 4.59 -12.42 -7.65
#